data_AF-A0A099KBK9-F1
#
_entry.id   AF-A0A099KBK9-F1
#
_cell.length_a   1.000
_cell.length_b   1.000
_cell.length_c   1.000
_cell.angle_alpha   90.00
_cell.angle_beta   90.00
_cell.angle_gamma   90.00
#
_symmetry.space_group_name_H-M   'P 1'
#
loop_
_entity.id
_entity.type
_entity.pdbx_description
1 polymer ?
#
loop_
_entity_poly.entity_id
_entity_poly.type
_entity_poly.pdbx_seq_one_letter_code
_entity_poly.pdbx_strand_id
1 'polypeptide(L)'
;MSNQNAKPSLEKHTNLTELEYLKAEHFDIHQELMQQFKCDVRVCQEWLTNPKRPLQGKSPFEQLTINADEVMGMLVRMRTGDFS
;
A
#
# COMPACT_ATOMS: atom_id res chain seq x y z
N MET A 1 -19.67 30.86 6.36
CA MET A 1 -19.42 30.35 7.73
C MET A 1 -19.14 28.86 7.63
N SER A 2 -18.09 28.42 8.31
CA SER A 2 -17.66 27.03 8.49
C SER A 2 -18.81 26.05 8.65
N ASN A 3 -18.63 24.84 8.11
CA ASN A 3 -18.85 23.63 8.89
C ASN A 3 -17.80 22.60 8.51
N GLN A 4 -16.80 22.52 9.39
CA GLN A 4 -15.90 21.40 9.52
C GLN A 4 -16.74 20.17 9.84
N ASN A 5 -16.55 19.07 9.12
CA ASN A 5 -16.85 17.77 9.71
C ASN A 5 -15.62 16.87 9.56
N ALA A 6 -15.21 16.37 10.70
CA ALA A 6 -13.92 15.82 10.97
C ALA A 6 -13.70 14.48 10.28
N LYS A 7 -12.43 14.25 9.93
CA LYS A 7 -11.84 12.94 9.61
C LYS A 7 -12.40 11.84 10.53
N PRO A 8 -12.78 10.66 10.02
CA PRO A 8 -12.69 9.46 10.83
C PRO A 8 -11.20 9.11 10.96
N SER A 9 -10.56 9.65 12.00
CA SER A 9 -9.31 9.13 12.54
C SER A 9 -9.62 7.86 13.34
N LEU A 10 -9.95 6.79 12.63
CA LEU A 10 -10.03 5.41 13.09
C LEU A 10 -9.09 4.71 12.11
N GLU A 11 -7.93 4.16 12.44
CA GLU A 11 -7.64 3.14 13.44
C GLU A 11 -6.11 3.16 13.69
N LYS A 12 -5.69 3.35 14.95
CA LYS A 12 -4.25 3.40 15.28
C LYS A 12 -3.61 2.04 15.56
N HIS A 13 -4.34 0.92 15.51
CA HIS A 13 -3.86 -0.42 15.91
C HIS A 13 -3.96 -1.53 14.85
N THR A 14 -4.44 -1.24 13.64
CA THR A 14 -4.47 -2.22 12.52
C THR A 14 -3.16 -2.27 11.74
N ASN A 15 -2.35 -1.21 11.80
CA ASN A 15 -1.18 -0.98 10.93
C ASN A 15 -0.03 -2.00 10.91
N LEU A 16 0.05 -2.98 11.82
CA LEU A 16 1.01 -4.08 11.66
C LEU A 16 0.42 -5.23 10.86
N THR A 17 -0.91 -5.39 10.92
CA THR A 17 -1.61 -6.57 10.40
C THR A 17 -1.57 -6.66 8.89
N GLU A 18 -1.61 -5.53 8.17
CA GLU A 18 -1.57 -5.54 6.71
C GLU A 18 -0.20 -5.94 6.18
N LEU A 19 0.89 -5.43 6.76
CA LEU A 19 2.25 -5.82 6.38
C LEU A 19 2.57 -7.26 6.79
N GLU A 20 2.11 -7.71 7.95
CA GLU A 20 2.24 -9.11 8.37
C GLU A 20 1.46 -10.06 7.47
N TYR A 21 0.23 -9.70 7.11
CA TYR A 21 -0.58 -10.43 6.14
C TYR A 21 0.10 -10.48 4.77
N LEU A 22 0.59 -9.32 4.29
CA LEU A 22 1.33 -9.24 3.03
C LEU A 22 2.55 -10.16 3.05
N LYS A 23 3.30 -10.20 4.16
CA LYS A 23 4.46 -11.09 4.32
C LYS A 23 4.08 -12.57 4.27
N ALA A 24 2.92 -12.94 4.82
CA ALA A 24 2.45 -14.32 4.87
C ALA A 24 1.91 -14.80 3.50
N GLU A 25 1.11 -13.98 2.84
CA GLU A 25 0.38 -14.37 1.63
C GLU A 25 1.08 -13.96 0.32
N HIS A 26 1.83 -12.86 0.33
CA HIS A 26 2.47 -12.25 -0.85
C HIS A 26 3.91 -11.82 -0.55
N PHE A 27 4.75 -12.79 -0.18
CA PHE A 27 6.11 -12.55 0.30
C PHE A 27 6.99 -11.77 -0.69
N ASP A 28 6.84 -12.01 -1.99
CA ASP A 28 7.55 -11.32 -3.06
C ASP A 28 7.20 -9.82 -3.12
N ILE A 29 5.90 -9.49 -3.03
CA ILE A 29 5.42 -8.10 -2.96
C ILE A 29 5.90 -7.44 -1.68
N HIS A 30 5.82 -8.13 -0.54
CA HIS A 30 6.36 -7.63 0.73
C HIS A 30 7.86 -7.31 0.61
N GLN A 31 8.65 -8.22 0.04
CA GLN A 31 10.09 -8.04 -0.11
C GLN A 31 10.41 -6.85 -1.01
N GLU A 32 9.75 -6.74 -2.17
CA GLU A 32 9.95 -5.64 -3.11
C GLU A 32 9.59 -4.30 -2.47
N LEU A 33 8.45 -4.24 -1.78
CA LEU A 33 7.99 -3.04 -1.07
C LEU A 33 9.02 -2.60 -0.01
N MET A 34 9.45 -3.53 0.85
CA MET A 34 10.44 -3.26 1.90
C MET A 34 11.77 -2.79 1.31
N GLN A 35 12.23 -3.38 0.20
CA GLN A 35 13.47 -2.99 -0.45
C GLN A 35 13.39 -1.56 -1.01
N GLN A 36 12.31 -1.22 -1.72
CA GLN A 36 12.15 0.11 -2.32
C GLN A 36 12.09 1.22 -1.26
N PHE A 37 11.45 0.95 -0.13
CA PHE A 37 11.31 1.91 0.97
C PHE A 37 12.37 1.74 2.07
N LYS A 38 13.50 1.08 1.77
CA LYS A 38 14.65 0.95 2.69
C LYS A 38 14.28 0.39 4.06
N CYS A 39 13.34 -0.55 4.09
CA CYS A 39 12.79 -1.17 5.29
C CYS A 39 12.11 -0.17 6.26
N ASP A 40 11.72 1.03 5.82
CA ASP A 40 10.88 1.92 6.64
C ASP A 40 9.45 1.37 6.66
N VAL A 41 9.16 0.61 7.72
CA VAL A 41 7.86 -0.03 7.96
C VAL A 41 6.71 0.96 7.91
N ARG A 42 6.90 2.20 8.40
CA ARG A 42 5.83 3.21 8.41
C ARG A 42 5.50 3.64 6.99
N VAL A 43 6.53 3.88 6.17
CA VAL A 43 6.34 4.27 4.76
C VAL A 43 5.75 3.12 3.96
N CYS A 44 6.17 1.88 4.20
CA CYS A 44 5.59 0.70 3.56
C CYS A 44 4.10 0.56 3.90
N GLN A 45 3.75 0.73 5.18
CA GLN A 45 2.39 0.65 5.65
C GLN A 45 1.51 1.76 5.08
N GLU A 46 1.99 3.01 5.12
CA GLU A 46 1.30 4.14 4.49
C GLU A 46 1.14 3.92 2.99
N TRP A 47 2.13 3.33 2.32
CA TRP A 47 2.03 3.03 0.91
C TRP A 47 0.96 1.96 0.63
N LEU A 48 0.92 0.92 1.47
CA LEU A 48 0.04 -0.24 1.36
C LEU A 48 -1.43 0.08 1.65
N THR A 49 -1.70 1.02 2.55
CA THR A 49 -3.06 1.40 2.99
C THR A 49 -3.62 2.63 2.29
N ASN A 50 -2.78 3.51 1.72
CA ASN A 50 -3.29 4.69 1.04
C ASN A 50 -3.74 4.38 -0.40
N PRO A 51 -4.91 4.89 -0.82
CA PRO A 51 -5.38 4.86 -2.21
C PRO A 51 -4.35 5.27 -3.26
N LYS A 52 -4.31 4.54 -4.38
CA LYS A 52 -3.44 4.84 -5.52
C LYS A 52 -4.26 5.08 -6.77
N ARG A 53 -3.93 6.16 -7.50
CA ARG A 53 -4.59 6.48 -8.78
C ARG A 53 -4.46 5.34 -9.82
N PRO A 54 -3.29 4.69 -10.00
CA PRO A 54 -3.17 3.55 -10.91
C PRO A 54 -4.10 2.38 -10.57
N LEU A 55 -4.50 2.25 -9.30
CA LEU A 55 -5.42 1.22 -8.80
C LEU A 55 -6.85 1.74 -8.68
N GLN A 56 -7.21 2.77 -9.47
CA GLN A 56 -8.55 3.36 -9.51
C GLN A 56 -9.03 3.89 -8.15
N GLY A 57 -8.11 4.34 -7.30
CA GLY A 57 -8.43 4.85 -5.96
C GLY A 57 -8.57 3.77 -4.88
N LYS A 58 -8.27 2.50 -5.19
CA LYS A 58 -8.08 1.47 -4.17
C LYS A 58 -6.68 1.59 -3.55
N SER A 59 -6.56 1.17 -2.30
CA SER A 59 -5.27 0.92 -1.68
C SER A 59 -4.62 -0.33 -2.29
N PRO A 60 -3.28 -0.43 -2.28
CA PRO A 60 -2.61 -1.65 -2.70
C PRO A 60 -3.08 -2.86 -1.89
N PHE A 61 -3.37 -2.70 -0.59
CA PHE A 61 -3.89 -3.78 0.24
C PHE A 61 -5.23 -4.33 -0.24
N GLU A 62 -6.21 -3.46 -0.52
CA GLU A 62 -7.49 -3.87 -1.08
C GLU A 62 -7.31 -4.57 -2.43
N GLN A 63 -6.39 -4.06 -3.25
CA GLN A 63 -6.12 -4.61 -4.57
C GLN A 63 -5.49 -6.02 -4.52
N LEU A 64 -4.77 -6.40 -3.47
CA LEU A 64 -4.19 -7.76 -3.33
C LEU A 64 -5.27 -8.84 -3.37
N THR A 65 -6.46 -8.55 -2.82
CA THR A 65 -7.59 -9.50 -2.81
C THR A 65 -8.26 -9.66 -4.17
N ILE A 66 -7.94 -8.78 -5.12
CA ILE A 66 -8.53 -8.73 -6.47
C ILE A 66 -7.51 -9.21 -7.50
N ASN A 67 -6.34 -8.57 -7.53
CA ASN A 67 -5.26 -8.86 -8.47
C ASN A 67 -3.91 -8.39 -7.90
N ALA A 68 -3.14 -9.33 -7.35
CA ALA A 68 -1.80 -9.07 -6.80
C ALA A 68 -0.77 -8.66 -7.87
N ASP A 69 -0.92 -9.13 -9.12
CA ASP A 69 0.00 -8.80 -10.21
C ASP A 69 -0.02 -7.30 -10.56
N GLU A 70 -1.17 -6.64 -10.39
CA GLU A 70 -1.28 -5.19 -10.56
C GLU A 70 -0.48 -4.41 -9.50
N VAL A 71 -0.47 -4.92 -8.26
CA VAL A 71 0.30 -4.33 -7.16
C VAL A 71 1.80 -4.52 -7.40
N MET A 72 2.21 -5.73 -7.78
CA MET A 72 3.61 -6.02 -8.12
C MET A 72 4.07 -5.21 -9.35
N GLY A 73 3.26 -5.16 -10.41
CA GLY A 73 3.54 -4.34 -11.58
C GLY A 73 3.64 -2.84 -11.28
N MET A 74 2.87 -2.34 -10.31
CA MET A 74 3.04 -0.98 -9.81
C MET A 74 4.38 -0.77 -9.10
N LEU A 75 4.79 -1.71 -8.23
CA LEU A 75 6.11 -1.64 -7.58
C LEU A 75 7.24 -1.70 -8.61
N VAL A 76 7.17 -2.60 -9.60
CA VAL A 76 8.17 -2.68 -10.67
C VAL A 76 8.29 -1.35 -11.41
N ARG A 77 7.16 -0.74 -11.80
CA ARG A 77 7.14 0.59 -12.45
C ARG A 77 7.72 1.69 -11.59
N MET A 78 7.44 1.68 -10.29
CA MET A 78 8.04 2.63 -9.34
C MET A 78 9.57 2.48 -9.25
N ARG A 79 10.08 1.25 -9.29
CA ARG A 79 11.52 0.96 -9.30
C ARG A 79 12.19 1.37 -10.62
N THR A 80 11.56 1.09 -11.76
CA THR A 80 12.13 1.38 -13.09
C THR A 80 11.90 2.80 -13.55
N GLY A 81 10.99 3.54 -12.90
CA GLY A 81 10.54 4.85 -13.35
C GLY A 81 9.68 4.79 -14.62
N ASP A 82 9.15 3.62 -14.96
CA ASP A 82 8.32 3.42 -16.15
C ASP A 82 6.85 3.75 -15.83
N PHE A 83 6.44 4.97 -16.18
CA PHE A 83 5.07 5.47 -16.02
C PHE A 83 4.32 5.56 -17.36
N SER A 84 4.85 4.89 -18.39
CA SER A 84 4.41 4.95 -19.78
C SER A 84 3.20 4.08 -20.08
#